data_AF-A0A968Z0Q8-F1
#
_entry.id   AF-A0A968Z0Q8-F1
#
_cell.length_a   1.000
_cell.length_b   1.000
_cell.length_c   1.000
_cell.angle_alpha   90.00
_cell.angle_beta   90.00
_cell.angle_gamma   90.00
#
_symmetry.space_group_name_H-M   'P 1'
#
loop_
_entity.id
_entity.type
_entity.pdbx_description
1 polymer ?
#
loop_
_entity_poly.entity_id
_entity_poly.type
_entity_poly.pdbx_seq_one_letter_code
_entity_poly.pdbx_strand_id
1 'polypeptide(L)'
;MHWFGLMPLDVLLFREAKPFSPGEGAWAKGLFPPMPITVFQAMRSLLPDYGEGAANRRRDLNFLGPFLQDPDGNLWLATPKDLVGIRHRSENDEEPKPDQKKASDQWEQLVRLQPAAADGVLGFSERSLPPMVFPALETDQYVCGKPDAWMRADVLTAYLGGQATFRQPEFTHDFKAPWVRGNPWDVQILPHIHMQEGARQVLEADGYFTEVAVRMDPGWGFVVGIESDPSEEESPFREIEKAVIRLGGEGHRAIASQISTPKHWQALQPFTKPQQAQTHSAYVLTPGLAQTHANQPLYGLCPHDWSDTVKGCASDKQLLWGGVRKVWRRRNPDNPDERSPEFGLLPQRAFVPPGTVYAFEELPQTQQLLPTDSKQREMFETLNYGKILWGIRPV
;
A
#
# COMPACT_ATOMS: atom_id res chain seq x y z
N MET A 1 -0.72 8.13 -19.65
CA MET A 1 -1.14 7.12 -18.66
C MET A 1 -2.58 6.70 -18.89
N HIS A 2 -2.83 5.40 -19.01
CA HIS A 2 -4.15 4.79 -19.12
C HIS A 2 -4.63 4.32 -17.76
N TRP A 3 -5.91 4.55 -17.43
CA TRP A 3 -6.49 4.18 -16.14
C TRP A 3 -7.48 3.03 -16.28
N PHE A 4 -7.43 2.10 -15.34
CA PHE A 4 -8.31 0.95 -15.27
C PHE A 4 -8.90 0.79 -13.87
N GLY A 5 -10.22 0.59 -13.81
CA GLY A 5 -10.91 0.08 -12.63
C GLY A 5 -10.90 -1.45 -12.66
N LEU A 6 -10.49 -2.08 -11.56
CA LEU A 6 -10.43 -3.52 -11.37
C LEU A 6 -11.52 -3.93 -10.36
N MET A 7 -12.61 -4.50 -10.88
CA MET A 7 -13.73 -4.97 -10.07
C MET A 7 -13.60 -6.48 -9.84
N PRO A 8 -13.41 -6.95 -8.60
CA PRO A 8 -13.38 -8.38 -8.31
C PRO A 8 -14.69 -9.05 -8.73
N LEU A 9 -14.59 -10.22 -9.37
CA LEU A 9 -15.79 -11.00 -9.72
C LEU A 9 -16.35 -11.78 -8.53
N ASP A 10 -15.49 -12.10 -7.56
CA ASP A 10 -15.85 -12.73 -6.29
C ASP A 10 -14.78 -12.36 -5.25
N VAL A 11 -14.33 -13.31 -4.42
CA VAL A 11 -13.23 -13.12 -3.48
C VAL A 11 -11.88 -13.01 -4.19
N LEU A 12 -10.90 -12.46 -3.48
CA LEU A 12 -9.51 -12.36 -3.90
C LEU A 12 -8.59 -13.01 -2.88
N LEU A 13 -7.47 -13.57 -3.33
CA LEU A 13 -6.44 -14.10 -2.46
C LEU A 13 -5.06 -13.61 -2.87
N PHE A 14 -4.32 -12.98 -1.96
CA PHE A 14 -2.96 -12.49 -2.22
C PHE A 14 -1.96 -13.13 -1.27
N ARG A 15 -1.58 -14.38 -1.57
CA ARG A 15 -0.78 -15.23 -0.69
C ARG A 15 0.52 -14.56 -0.20
N GLU A 16 0.81 -14.74 1.07
CA GLU A 16 2.13 -14.45 1.64
C GLU A 16 3.21 -15.41 1.11
N ALA A 17 4.47 -14.98 1.25
CA ALA A 17 5.69 -15.68 0.82
C ALA A 17 5.92 -17.06 1.47
N LYS A 18 5.15 -17.42 2.48
CA LYS A 18 5.46 -18.58 3.32
C LYS A 18 5.27 -19.86 2.51
N PRO A 19 6.28 -20.76 2.48
CA PRO A 19 6.11 -22.05 1.83
C PRO A 19 4.91 -22.76 2.46
N PHE A 20 4.00 -23.20 1.61
CA PHE A 20 2.84 -23.97 1.97
C PHE A 20 3.04 -25.36 1.38
N SER A 21 3.25 -26.33 2.26
CA SER A 21 2.99 -27.72 1.96
C SER A 21 1.66 -28.04 2.61
N PRO A 22 0.68 -28.61 1.88
CA PRO A 22 -0.52 -29.07 2.55
C PRO A 22 -0.11 -30.06 3.67
N GLY A 23 -0.71 -29.91 4.85
CA GLY A 23 -0.32 -30.67 6.07
C GLY A 23 0.50 -29.90 7.12
N GLU A 24 1.36 -28.94 6.74
CA GLU A 24 2.22 -28.20 7.71
C GLU A 24 1.69 -26.81 8.11
N GLY A 25 0.57 -26.37 7.53
CA GLY A 25 -0.10 -25.14 7.92
C GLY A 25 -1.25 -24.79 6.99
N ALA A 26 -2.48 -25.17 7.34
CA ALA A 26 -3.63 -25.17 6.43
C ALA A 26 -4.19 -23.78 6.05
N TRP A 27 -3.54 -22.66 6.37
CA TRP A 27 -4.10 -21.31 6.23
C TRP A 27 -3.30 -20.46 5.25
N ALA A 28 -3.85 -20.21 4.06
CA ALA A 28 -3.29 -19.26 3.11
C ALA A 28 -3.76 -17.83 3.46
N LYS A 29 -2.97 -17.09 4.25
CA LYS A 29 -3.18 -15.65 4.53
C LYS A 29 -2.39 -14.77 3.56
N GLY A 30 -2.84 -13.53 3.42
CA GLY A 30 -2.32 -12.59 2.43
C GLY A 30 -2.23 -11.15 2.91
N LEU A 31 -1.39 -10.36 2.24
CA LEU A 31 -1.33 -8.91 2.43
C LEU A 31 -2.42 -8.23 1.59
N PHE A 32 -3.21 -7.36 2.22
CA PHE A 32 -4.26 -6.59 1.55
C PHE A 32 -4.26 -5.11 2.00
N PRO A 33 -4.36 -4.13 1.06
CA PRO A 33 -4.31 -4.26 -0.39
C PRO A 33 -3.03 -4.94 -0.91
N PRO A 34 -3.05 -5.56 -2.10
CA PRO A 34 -1.89 -6.29 -2.61
C PRO A 34 -0.74 -5.35 -3.00
N MET A 35 0.48 -5.90 -2.99
CA MET A 35 1.65 -5.17 -3.47
C MET A 35 1.52 -4.79 -4.96
N PRO A 36 2.05 -3.62 -5.39
CA PRO A 36 1.97 -3.16 -6.79
C PRO A 36 2.34 -4.21 -7.82
N ILE A 37 3.43 -4.95 -7.58
CA ILE A 37 3.89 -6.04 -8.46
C ILE A 37 2.82 -7.10 -8.75
N THR A 38 1.98 -7.44 -7.78
CA THR A 38 0.96 -8.49 -7.94
C THR A 38 -0.09 -8.06 -8.97
N VAL A 39 -0.55 -6.82 -8.88
CA VAL A 39 -1.55 -6.27 -9.79
C VAL A 39 -0.94 -5.94 -11.15
N PHE A 40 0.31 -5.45 -11.16
CA PHE A 40 1.05 -5.25 -12.40
C PHE A 40 1.18 -6.53 -13.23
N GLN A 41 1.52 -7.68 -12.60
CA GLN A 41 1.60 -8.94 -13.33
C GLN A 41 0.24 -9.39 -13.88
N ALA A 42 -0.85 -9.13 -13.17
CA ALA A 42 -2.20 -9.37 -13.67
C ALA A 42 -2.51 -8.49 -14.89
N MET A 43 -2.19 -7.20 -14.83
CA MET A 43 -2.39 -6.26 -15.95
C MET A 43 -1.56 -6.60 -17.17
N ARG A 44 -0.33 -7.11 -16.99
CA ARG A 44 0.51 -7.55 -18.11
C ARG A 44 -0.09 -8.69 -18.92
N SER A 45 -0.99 -9.49 -18.34
CA SER A 45 -1.69 -10.56 -19.08
C SER A 45 -2.63 -10.04 -20.17
N LEU A 46 -2.92 -8.74 -20.17
CA LEU A 46 -3.71 -8.08 -21.23
C LEU A 46 -2.89 -7.77 -22.49
N LEU A 47 -1.56 -7.86 -22.43
CA LEU A 47 -0.71 -7.57 -23.58
C LEU A 47 -0.73 -8.73 -24.58
N PRO A 48 -0.76 -8.44 -25.90
CA PRO A 48 -0.79 -9.48 -26.94
C PRO A 48 0.44 -10.41 -26.89
N ASP A 49 1.63 -9.86 -26.58
CA ASP A 49 2.88 -10.61 -26.47
C ASP A 49 3.23 -10.99 -25.02
N TYR A 50 2.27 -11.46 -24.23
CA TYR A 50 2.53 -11.91 -22.86
C TYR A 50 3.11 -13.34 -22.84
N GLY A 51 4.35 -13.52 -22.37
CA GLY A 51 5.01 -14.83 -22.26
C GLY A 51 6.43 -14.81 -21.70
N GLU A 52 7.07 -15.98 -21.56
CA GLU A 52 8.40 -16.11 -20.93
C GLU A 52 9.59 -15.78 -21.87
N GLY A 53 9.34 -15.70 -23.18
CA GLY A 53 10.34 -15.41 -24.22
C GLY A 53 10.94 -14.00 -24.12
N ALA A 54 12.17 -13.82 -24.63
CA ALA A 54 12.89 -12.54 -24.53
C ALA A 54 12.17 -11.38 -25.25
N ALA A 55 11.52 -11.65 -26.39
CA ALA A 55 10.71 -10.69 -27.15
C ALA A 55 9.40 -10.30 -26.43
N ASN A 56 8.91 -11.16 -25.53
CA ASN A 56 7.62 -11.02 -24.83
C ASN A 56 7.74 -10.31 -23.47
N ARG A 57 8.96 -9.89 -23.13
CA ARG A 57 9.26 -9.13 -21.91
C ARG A 57 9.29 -7.64 -22.25
N ARG A 58 8.15 -7.05 -22.63
CA ARG A 58 7.97 -5.60 -22.50
C ARG A 58 8.21 -5.22 -21.03
N ARG A 59 9.28 -4.48 -20.79
CA ARG A 59 9.79 -4.07 -19.46
C ARG A 59 9.62 -2.57 -19.22
N ASP A 60 9.29 -1.87 -20.28
CA ASP A 60 9.08 -0.44 -20.46
C ASP A 60 7.65 -0.03 -20.08
N LEU A 61 7.12 -0.60 -18.99
CA LEU A 61 5.79 -0.26 -18.50
C LEU A 61 5.91 0.41 -17.14
N ASN A 62 5.37 1.61 -17.04
CA ASN A 62 5.18 2.30 -15.78
C ASN A 62 3.81 1.93 -15.21
N PHE A 63 3.77 1.53 -13.95
CA PHE A 63 2.57 1.10 -13.24
C PHE A 63 2.41 1.89 -11.95
N LEU A 64 1.17 2.30 -11.67
CA LEU A 64 0.82 3.02 -10.45
C LEU A 64 -0.44 2.41 -9.83
N GLY A 65 -0.37 2.17 -8.52
CA GLY A 65 -1.43 1.55 -7.73
C GLY A 65 -0.99 0.20 -7.14
N PRO A 66 -1.93 -0.66 -6.75
CA PRO A 66 -3.37 -0.42 -6.73
C PRO A 66 -3.79 0.60 -5.67
N PHE A 67 -4.78 1.42 -5.99
CA PHE A 67 -5.49 2.25 -5.01
C PHE A 67 -6.94 1.77 -4.88
N LEU A 68 -7.63 2.13 -3.79
CA LEU A 68 -9.03 1.74 -3.62
C LEU A 68 -9.94 2.73 -4.34
N GLN A 69 -11.02 2.19 -4.90
CA GLN A 69 -12.10 2.97 -5.50
C GLN A 69 -13.44 2.52 -4.94
N ASP A 70 -14.28 3.49 -4.60
CA ASP A 70 -15.65 3.25 -4.14
C ASP A 70 -16.66 3.16 -5.31
N PRO A 71 -17.94 2.80 -5.05
CA PRO A 71 -18.95 2.69 -6.09
C PRO A 71 -19.23 4.01 -6.83
N ASP A 72 -18.96 5.15 -6.19
CA ASP A 72 -19.12 6.48 -6.78
C ASP A 72 -17.89 6.90 -7.61
N GLY A 73 -16.85 6.06 -7.67
CA GLY A 73 -15.62 6.30 -8.41
C GLY A 73 -14.61 7.19 -7.69
N ASN A 74 -14.80 7.49 -6.41
CA ASN A 74 -13.85 8.27 -5.62
C ASN A 74 -12.62 7.43 -5.28
N LEU A 75 -11.45 8.08 -5.31
CA LEU A 75 -10.18 7.49 -4.94
C LEU A 75 -10.01 7.52 -3.41
N TRP A 76 -9.63 6.38 -2.83
CA TRP A 76 -9.35 6.22 -1.41
C TRP A 76 -7.91 5.75 -1.19
N LEU A 77 -7.22 6.41 -0.27
CA LEU A 77 -5.79 6.23 0.03
C LEU A 77 -5.60 6.01 1.53
N ALA A 78 -4.45 5.48 1.93
CA ALA A 78 -4.17 5.22 3.34
C ALA A 78 -4.19 6.55 4.13
N THR A 79 -4.95 6.59 5.23
CA THR A 79 -5.00 7.76 6.10
C THR A 79 -3.61 8.11 6.64
N PRO A 80 -3.18 9.39 6.57
CA PRO A 80 -1.92 9.83 7.14
C PRO A 80 -1.75 9.38 8.59
N LYS A 81 -0.63 8.70 8.90
CA LYS A 81 -0.40 8.07 10.22
C LYS A 81 -0.05 9.06 11.31
N ASP A 82 0.18 10.33 10.98
CA ASP A 82 0.32 11.40 11.96
C ASP A 82 -1.01 12.05 12.34
N LEU A 83 -2.17 11.54 11.88
CA LEU A 83 -3.47 12.03 12.33
C LEU A 83 -3.97 11.27 13.57
N VAL A 84 -4.57 12.02 14.49
CA VAL A 84 -5.17 11.52 15.72
C VAL A 84 -6.49 12.23 15.99
N GLY A 85 -7.46 11.48 16.52
CA GLY A 85 -8.77 11.97 16.93
C GLY A 85 -8.75 12.62 18.31
N ILE A 86 -9.36 13.80 18.39
CA ILE A 86 -9.57 14.59 19.61
C ILE A 86 -11.08 14.73 19.84
N ARG A 87 -11.47 14.71 21.12
CA ARG A 87 -12.84 14.93 21.58
C ARG A 87 -12.83 15.83 22.81
N HIS A 88 -13.90 16.59 23.03
CA HIS A 88 -14.11 17.33 24.27
C HIS A 88 -14.72 16.41 25.35
N ARG A 89 -14.32 16.60 26.60
CA ARG A 89 -14.88 15.87 27.74
C ARG A 89 -16.32 16.30 27.97
N SER A 90 -17.25 15.35 27.93
CA SER A 90 -18.61 15.56 28.42
C SER A 90 -18.70 15.30 29.93
N GLU A 91 -19.69 15.89 30.61
CA GLU A 91 -19.96 15.63 32.04
C GLU A 91 -20.20 14.14 32.36
N ASN A 92 -20.53 13.33 31.34
CA ASN A 92 -20.82 11.91 31.44
C ASN A 92 -19.68 11.00 30.93
N ASP A 93 -18.55 11.55 30.48
CA ASP A 93 -17.45 10.72 29.98
C ASP A 93 -16.69 10.10 31.17
N GLU A 94 -16.70 8.75 31.26
CA GLU A 94 -15.77 8.03 32.13
C GLU A 94 -14.32 8.34 31.71
N GLU A 95 -13.37 8.41 32.65
CA GLU A 95 -11.95 8.54 32.33
C GLU A 95 -11.57 7.49 31.26
N PRO A 96 -10.93 7.91 30.14
CA PRO A 96 -10.64 7.01 29.05
C PRO A 96 -9.72 5.89 29.54
N LYS A 97 -10.24 4.66 29.54
CA LYS A 97 -9.44 3.48 29.92
C LYS A 97 -8.33 3.32 28.87
N PRO A 98 -7.05 3.16 29.27
CA PRO A 98 -5.90 3.12 28.36
C PRO A 98 -5.97 1.99 27.30
N ASP A 99 -6.89 1.03 27.46
CA ASP A 99 -7.08 -0.12 26.58
C ASP A 99 -8.36 -0.10 25.71
N GLN A 100 -9.08 1.03 25.62
CA GLN A 100 -10.21 1.14 24.68
C GLN A 100 -9.72 1.20 23.22
N LYS A 101 -9.39 0.04 22.65
CA LYS A 101 -8.96 -0.19 21.26
C LYS A 101 -10.02 0.16 20.18
N LYS A 102 -11.13 0.82 20.52
CA LYS A 102 -12.30 1.03 19.63
C LYS A 102 -12.91 2.44 19.69
N ALA A 103 -12.09 3.47 19.74
CA ALA A 103 -12.57 4.85 19.57
C ALA A 103 -12.19 5.41 18.19
N SER A 104 -12.43 4.61 17.13
CA SER A 104 -12.20 5.03 15.73
C SER A 104 -13.26 6.00 15.20
N ASP A 105 -14.44 6.07 15.84
CA ASP A 105 -15.60 6.76 15.26
C ASP A 105 -16.08 7.94 16.11
N GLN A 106 -15.54 8.11 17.32
CA GLN A 106 -16.04 9.07 18.31
C GLN A 106 -15.24 10.38 18.39
N TRP A 107 -14.31 10.61 17.47
CA TRP A 107 -13.55 11.85 17.44
C TRP A 107 -14.37 12.98 16.83
N GLU A 108 -14.23 14.20 17.33
CA GLU A 108 -14.89 15.39 16.78
C GLU A 108 -14.00 16.08 15.75
N GLN A 109 -12.68 16.04 16.00
CA GLN A 109 -11.66 16.60 15.12
C GLN A 109 -10.44 15.69 15.01
N LEU A 110 -9.82 15.66 13.83
CA LEU A 110 -8.49 15.11 13.62
C LEU A 110 -7.47 16.23 13.62
N VAL A 111 -6.39 16.03 14.38
CA VAL A 111 -5.23 16.92 14.41
C VAL A 111 -3.98 16.14 14.03
N ARG A 112 -2.95 16.86 13.57
CA ARG A 112 -1.65 16.26 13.25
C ARG A 112 -0.77 16.19 14.49
N LEU A 113 -0.04 15.09 14.65
CA LEU A 113 1.09 15.01 15.56
C LEU A 113 2.17 16.02 15.15
N GLN A 114 3.13 16.30 16.01
CA GLN A 114 4.28 17.16 15.74
C GLN A 114 5.55 16.51 16.29
N PRO A 115 6.73 16.73 15.68
CA PRO A 115 7.99 16.33 16.31
C PRO A 115 8.12 16.93 17.71
N ALA A 116 8.59 16.14 18.69
CA ALA A 116 8.87 16.65 20.03
C ALA A 116 9.97 17.74 19.99
N ALA A 117 9.78 18.80 20.76
CA ALA A 117 10.73 19.92 20.84
C ALA A 117 11.99 19.64 21.66
N ALA A 118 12.02 18.55 22.43
CA ALA A 118 13.12 18.19 23.33
C ALA A 118 13.86 16.94 22.86
N ASP A 119 15.06 16.69 23.40
CA ASP A 119 15.95 15.53 23.16
C ASP A 119 15.38 14.19 23.68
N GLY A 120 14.05 14.04 23.71
CA GLY A 120 13.41 12.76 23.95
C GLY A 120 13.71 11.85 22.78
N VAL A 121 14.69 10.96 22.91
CA VAL A 121 14.99 9.95 21.90
C VAL A 121 14.19 8.70 22.19
N LEU A 122 13.56 8.11 21.17
CA LEU A 122 13.01 6.76 21.28
C LEU A 122 14.17 5.78 21.47
N GLY A 123 14.24 5.12 22.64
CA GLY A 123 15.36 4.23 23.03
C GLY A 123 15.58 2.98 22.17
N PHE A 124 14.77 2.78 21.12
CA PHE A 124 14.89 1.68 20.14
C PHE A 124 15.36 2.14 18.77
N SER A 125 15.58 3.44 18.58
CA SER A 125 16.17 3.96 17.35
C SER A 125 17.67 4.10 17.54
N GLU A 126 18.48 3.44 16.72
CA GLU A 126 19.94 3.68 16.65
C GLU A 126 20.26 5.15 16.32
N ARG A 127 19.26 5.91 15.84
CA ARG A 127 19.35 7.32 15.47
C ARG A 127 18.35 8.14 16.26
N SER A 128 18.78 9.27 16.81
CA SER A 128 17.99 10.15 17.67
C SER A 128 16.84 10.87 16.94
N LEU A 129 15.86 10.13 16.40
CA LEU A 129 14.65 10.71 15.82
C LEU A 129 13.68 11.09 16.95
N PRO A 130 13.29 12.38 17.04
CA PRO A 130 12.28 12.80 18.00
C PRO A 130 10.96 12.04 17.78
N PRO A 131 10.27 11.64 18.86
CA PRO A 131 8.94 11.05 18.75
C PRO A 131 7.96 12.09 18.21
N MET A 132 6.96 11.59 17.49
CA MET A 132 5.79 12.37 17.11
C MET A 132 4.83 12.44 18.31
N VAL A 133 4.55 13.64 18.78
CA VAL A 133 3.71 13.94 19.96
C VAL A 133 2.48 14.75 19.57
N PHE A 134 1.50 14.83 20.46
CA PHE A 134 0.31 15.64 20.25
C PHE A 134 0.65 17.14 20.26
N PRO A 135 -0.10 17.97 19.52
CA PRO A 135 -0.09 19.42 19.74
C PRO A 135 -0.64 19.73 21.14
N ALA A 136 -0.41 20.96 21.63
CA ALA A 136 -1.00 21.40 22.87
C ALA A 136 -2.53 21.33 22.78
N LEU A 137 -3.14 20.56 23.68
CA LEU A 137 -4.59 20.39 23.75
C LEU A 137 -5.20 21.37 24.76
N GLU A 138 -6.45 21.75 24.52
CA GLU A 138 -7.23 22.51 25.50
C GLU A 138 -7.53 21.66 26.75
N THR A 139 -7.84 22.31 27.87
CA THR A 139 -7.98 21.62 29.18
C THR A 139 -9.13 20.60 29.20
N ASP A 140 -10.15 20.81 28.37
CA ASP A 140 -11.30 19.95 28.19
C ASP A 140 -11.16 18.98 27.01
N GLN A 141 -10.03 18.98 26.29
CA GLN A 141 -9.79 18.07 25.17
C GLN A 141 -8.98 16.85 25.60
N TYR A 142 -9.23 15.72 24.94
CA TYR A 142 -8.43 14.50 25.09
C TYR A 142 -8.29 13.72 23.78
N VAL A 143 -7.20 12.95 23.69
CA VAL A 143 -6.97 12.01 22.58
C VAL A 143 -7.90 10.82 22.76
N CYS A 144 -8.77 10.59 21.77
CA CYS A 144 -9.69 9.47 21.79
C CYS A 144 -9.26 8.31 20.87
N GLY A 145 -8.33 8.50 19.93
CA GLY A 145 -7.84 7.37 19.13
C GLY A 145 -7.25 7.75 17.79
N LYS A 146 -7.06 6.76 16.92
CA LYS A 146 -6.65 6.98 15.53
C LYS A 146 -7.89 7.01 14.63
N PRO A 147 -7.90 7.83 13.56
CA PRO A 147 -8.92 7.74 12.53
C PRO A 147 -8.87 6.38 11.82
N ASP A 148 -9.92 6.08 11.06
CA ASP A 148 -9.94 4.88 10.24
C ASP A 148 -8.83 4.86 9.17
N ALA A 149 -8.60 3.66 8.64
CA ALA A 149 -7.48 3.34 7.76
C ALA A 149 -7.47 4.04 6.40
N TRP A 150 -8.63 4.44 5.87
CA TRP A 150 -8.76 4.99 4.51
C TRP A 150 -9.35 6.38 4.51
N MET A 151 -8.73 7.27 3.73
CA MET A 151 -9.13 8.67 3.54
C MET A 151 -9.38 8.93 2.06
N ARG A 152 -10.44 9.67 1.74
CA ARG A 152 -10.75 10.07 0.37
C ARG A 152 -9.72 11.10 -0.13
N ALA A 153 -9.37 10.99 -1.40
CA ALA A 153 -8.25 11.72 -1.98
C ALA A 153 -8.40 13.25 -1.98
N ASP A 154 -9.62 13.80 -2.03
CA ASP A 154 -9.88 15.24 -1.86
C ASP A 154 -9.50 15.76 -0.47
N VAL A 155 -9.79 15.00 0.58
CA VAL A 155 -9.37 15.35 1.94
C VAL A 155 -7.88 15.19 2.10
N LEU A 156 -7.27 14.17 1.49
CA LEU A 156 -5.82 14.04 1.46
C LEU A 156 -5.16 15.22 0.74
N THR A 157 -5.74 15.73 -0.35
CA THR A 157 -5.29 16.97 -1.02
C THR A 157 -5.29 18.14 -0.05
N ALA A 158 -6.34 18.33 0.74
CA ALA A 158 -6.40 19.40 1.73
C ALA A 158 -5.37 19.21 2.86
N TYR A 159 -5.15 17.96 3.28
CA TYR A 159 -4.04 17.59 4.17
C TYR A 159 -2.68 17.95 3.57
N LEU A 160 -2.39 17.58 2.33
CA LEU A 160 -1.12 17.95 1.70
C LEU A 160 -0.98 19.46 1.52
N GLY A 161 -2.09 20.19 1.37
CA GLY A 161 -2.16 21.65 1.34
C GLY A 161 -1.95 22.35 2.70
N GLY A 162 -1.75 21.61 3.79
CA GLY A 162 -1.44 22.18 5.10
C GLY A 162 -2.62 22.40 6.03
N GLN A 163 -3.83 21.89 5.71
CA GLN A 163 -4.98 21.98 6.62
C GLN A 163 -4.68 21.32 7.98
N ALA A 164 -4.64 22.11 9.06
CA ALA A 164 -4.21 21.63 10.37
C ALA A 164 -5.22 20.70 11.05
N THR A 165 -6.51 20.96 10.83
CA THR A 165 -7.61 20.30 11.55
C THR A 165 -8.69 19.83 10.59
N PHE A 166 -9.23 18.64 10.83
CA PHE A 166 -10.35 18.07 10.07
C PHE A 166 -11.47 17.73 11.02
N ARG A 167 -12.63 18.37 10.88
CA ARG A 167 -13.78 18.11 11.76
C ARG A 167 -14.72 17.10 11.11
N GLN A 168 -15.42 16.29 11.92
CA GLN A 168 -16.45 15.43 11.35
C GLN A 168 -17.51 16.25 10.62
N PRO A 169 -18.17 15.67 9.60
CA PRO A 169 -19.22 16.35 8.83
C PRO A 169 -20.38 16.92 9.67
N GLU A 170 -20.66 16.31 10.82
CA GLU A 170 -21.64 16.83 11.78
C GLU A 170 -21.19 18.13 12.47
N PHE A 171 -19.89 18.44 12.43
CA PHE A 171 -19.28 19.67 12.96
C PHE A 171 -18.75 20.61 11.85
N THR A 172 -18.79 20.22 10.57
CA THR A 172 -18.37 21.07 9.43
C THR A 172 -19.00 20.65 8.10
N HIS A 173 -19.17 21.62 7.19
CA HIS A 173 -19.62 21.39 5.80
C HIS A 173 -18.46 21.29 4.80
N ASP A 174 -17.21 21.26 5.26
CA ASP A 174 -16.00 21.31 4.40
C ASP A 174 -15.94 20.14 3.40
N PHE A 175 -16.45 18.96 3.80
CA PHE A 175 -16.43 17.76 2.97
C PHE A 175 -17.74 16.98 3.07
N LYS A 176 -18.22 16.48 1.92
CA LYS A 176 -19.34 15.53 1.89
C LYS A 176 -18.90 14.21 2.53
N ALA A 177 -19.61 13.75 3.56
CA ALA A 177 -19.40 12.46 4.22
C ALA A 177 -19.77 11.24 3.34
N PRO A 178 -19.21 10.05 3.61
CA PRO A 178 -18.04 9.79 4.45
C PRO A 178 -16.75 10.11 3.68
N TRP A 179 -15.73 10.61 4.38
CA TRP A 179 -14.43 10.94 3.78
C TRP A 179 -13.23 10.26 4.48
N VAL A 180 -13.49 9.57 5.59
CA VAL A 180 -12.63 8.57 6.23
C VAL A 180 -13.49 7.31 6.45
N ARG A 181 -12.91 6.12 6.31
CA ARG A 181 -13.60 4.85 6.57
C ARG A 181 -12.66 3.69 6.93
N GLY A 182 -13.21 2.72 7.64
CA GLY A 182 -12.61 1.41 7.86
C GLY A 182 -12.44 0.60 6.57
N ASN A 183 -11.86 -0.59 6.68
CA ASN A 183 -11.56 -1.45 5.53
C ASN A 183 -12.83 -1.80 4.72
N PRO A 184 -12.89 -1.49 3.41
CA PRO A 184 -14.00 -1.88 2.53
C PRO A 184 -13.96 -3.35 2.08
N TRP A 185 -13.63 -4.24 3.00
CA TRP A 185 -13.60 -5.68 2.76
C TRP A 185 -13.65 -6.45 4.06
N ASP A 186 -14.11 -7.68 3.95
CA ASP A 186 -14.07 -8.68 5.00
C ASP A 186 -13.21 -9.88 4.60
N VAL A 187 -12.87 -10.68 5.60
CA VAL A 187 -12.18 -11.96 5.41
C VAL A 187 -13.22 -13.07 5.27
N GLN A 188 -13.09 -13.88 4.23
CA GLN A 188 -13.89 -15.09 4.03
C GLN A 188 -13.00 -16.33 4.09
N ILE A 189 -13.35 -17.26 4.97
CA ILE A 189 -12.65 -18.54 5.14
C ILE A 189 -13.30 -19.58 4.24
N LEU A 190 -12.53 -20.17 3.33
CA LEU A 190 -12.99 -21.14 2.33
C LEU A 190 -12.23 -22.46 2.53
N PRO A 191 -12.87 -23.51 3.05
CA PRO A 191 -12.28 -24.84 3.12
C PRO A 191 -12.38 -25.55 1.76
N HIS A 192 -11.30 -26.21 1.37
CA HIS A 192 -11.20 -26.95 0.11
C HIS A 192 -10.73 -28.38 0.37
N ILE A 193 -11.18 -29.29 -0.49
CA ILE A 193 -10.77 -30.70 -0.46
C ILE A 193 -10.27 -31.16 -1.83
N HIS A 194 -9.25 -32.01 -1.81
CA HIS A 194 -8.83 -32.79 -2.97
C HIS A 194 -9.30 -34.23 -2.83
N MET A 195 -10.13 -34.65 -3.78
CA MET A 195 -10.69 -35.99 -3.84
C MET A 195 -9.72 -36.94 -4.55
N GLN A 196 -9.61 -38.17 -4.06
CA GLN A 196 -8.89 -39.23 -4.73
C GLN A 196 -9.60 -39.61 -6.04
N GLU A 197 -8.83 -39.73 -7.13
CA GLU A 197 -9.38 -40.11 -8.44
C GLU A 197 -10.03 -41.51 -8.38
N GLY A 198 -11.24 -41.63 -8.92
CA GLY A 198 -12.01 -42.88 -8.92
C GLY A 198 -12.63 -43.27 -7.56
N ALA A 199 -12.42 -42.49 -6.50
CA ALA A 199 -13.01 -42.72 -5.18
C ALA A 199 -13.80 -41.51 -4.67
N ARG A 200 -14.77 -41.76 -3.78
CA ARG A 200 -15.47 -40.69 -3.04
C ARG A 200 -14.78 -40.39 -1.70
N GLN A 201 -13.46 -40.46 -1.68
CA GLN A 201 -12.64 -40.25 -0.50
C GLN A 201 -11.69 -39.08 -0.72
N VAL A 202 -11.45 -38.31 0.34
CA VAL A 202 -10.46 -37.23 0.35
C VAL A 202 -9.06 -37.86 0.44
N LEU A 203 -8.06 -37.28 -0.23
CA LEU A 203 -6.69 -37.75 -0.11
C LEU A 203 -6.20 -37.65 1.34
N GLU A 204 -5.50 -38.67 1.84
CA GLU A 204 -4.98 -38.65 3.22
C GLU A 204 -3.90 -37.57 3.40
N ALA A 205 -3.00 -37.43 2.43
CA ALA A 205 -2.04 -36.34 2.35
C ALA A 205 -2.52 -35.31 1.32
N ASP A 206 -2.37 -34.03 1.63
CA ASP A 206 -2.74 -32.92 0.76
C ASP A 206 -4.22 -32.84 0.33
N GLY A 207 -5.09 -33.60 1.01
CA GLY A 207 -6.51 -33.65 0.73
C GLY A 207 -7.33 -32.49 1.28
N TYR A 208 -6.78 -31.66 2.17
CA TYR A 208 -7.51 -30.55 2.78
C TYR A 208 -6.63 -29.30 2.86
N PHE A 209 -7.19 -28.15 2.48
CA PHE A 209 -6.59 -26.84 2.74
C PHE A 209 -7.66 -25.78 3.00
N THR A 210 -7.28 -24.69 3.66
CA THR A 210 -8.16 -23.56 3.93
C THR A 210 -7.57 -22.29 3.32
N GLU A 211 -8.35 -21.71 2.43
CA GLU A 211 -8.09 -20.40 1.85
C GLU A 211 -8.68 -19.31 2.77
N VAL A 212 -7.90 -18.27 3.06
CA VAL A 212 -8.37 -17.08 3.79
C VAL A 212 -8.44 -15.93 2.78
N ALA A 213 -9.56 -15.89 2.06
CA ALA A 213 -9.81 -14.95 0.99
C ALA A 213 -10.31 -13.59 1.51
N VAL A 214 -10.24 -12.58 0.66
CA VAL A 214 -10.75 -11.23 0.92
C VAL A 214 -11.98 -10.99 0.04
N ARG A 215 -13.09 -10.62 0.64
CA ARG A 215 -14.31 -10.20 -0.04
C ARG A 215 -14.44 -8.69 0.07
N MET A 216 -14.36 -8.01 -1.06
CA MET A 216 -14.61 -6.56 -1.12
C MET A 216 -16.09 -6.25 -0.87
N ASP A 217 -16.36 -5.10 -0.28
CA ASP A 217 -17.70 -4.54 -0.20
C ASP A 217 -18.31 -4.38 -1.61
N PRO A 218 -19.63 -4.48 -1.77
CA PRO A 218 -20.28 -4.31 -3.07
C PRO A 218 -19.89 -2.99 -3.75
N GLY A 219 -19.43 -3.09 -5.00
CA GLY A 219 -19.03 -1.95 -5.83
C GLY A 219 -17.68 -1.34 -5.46
N TRP A 220 -16.97 -1.86 -4.45
CA TRP A 220 -15.58 -1.49 -4.19
C TRP A 220 -14.63 -2.30 -5.06
N GLY A 221 -13.56 -1.65 -5.49
CA GLY A 221 -12.53 -2.27 -6.31
C GLY A 221 -11.19 -1.57 -6.20
N PHE A 222 -10.31 -1.88 -7.14
CA PHE A 222 -9.05 -1.16 -7.27
C PHE A 222 -9.08 -0.23 -8.47
N VAL A 223 -8.23 0.77 -8.42
CA VAL A 223 -7.88 1.57 -9.57
C VAL A 223 -6.37 1.56 -9.76
N VAL A 224 -5.96 1.38 -11.00
CA VAL A 224 -4.56 1.35 -11.41
C VAL A 224 -4.38 2.22 -12.61
N GLY A 225 -3.18 2.75 -12.79
CA GLY A 225 -2.82 3.26 -14.10
C GLY A 225 -1.52 2.67 -14.61
N ILE A 226 -1.48 2.57 -15.91
CA ILE A 226 -0.41 1.91 -16.65
C ILE A 226 -0.05 2.77 -17.86
N GLU A 227 1.22 2.85 -18.16
CA GLU A 227 1.75 3.65 -19.26
C GLU A 227 2.90 2.88 -19.91
N SER A 228 2.84 2.77 -21.25
CA SER A 228 3.95 2.28 -22.06
C SER A 228 4.97 3.40 -22.30
N ASP A 229 6.12 3.05 -22.87
CA ASP A 229 7.13 4.03 -23.24
C ASP A 229 6.52 5.16 -24.11
N PRO A 230 6.76 6.44 -23.79
CA PRO A 230 6.26 7.57 -24.59
C PRO A 230 6.75 7.59 -26.04
N SER A 231 7.82 6.86 -26.36
CA SER A 231 8.35 6.71 -27.72
C SER A 231 7.56 5.71 -28.59
N GLU A 232 6.65 4.93 -28.00
CA GLU A 232 5.73 4.09 -28.78
C GLU A 232 4.59 4.95 -29.37
N GLU A 233 4.42 4.90 -30.69
CA GLU A 233 3.37 5.67 -31.39
C GLU A 233 1.95 5.26 -30.97
N GLU A 234 1.74 3.99 -30.57
CA GLU A 234 0.45 3.49 -30.09
C GLU A 234 0.61 2.61 -28.84
N SER A 235 -0.04 3.01 -27.75
CA SER A 235 -0.04 2.22 -26.52
C SER A 235 -0.91 0.97 -26.68
N PRO A 236 -0.42 -0.23 -26.28
CA PRO A 236 -1.19 -1.48 -26.36
C PRO A 236 -2.42 -1.48 -25.44
N PHE A 237 -2.51 -0.54 -24.50
CA PHE A 237 -3.65 -0.40 -23.60
C PHE A 237 -4.78 0.47 -24.16
N ARG A 238 -4.58 1.13 -25.32
CA ARG A 238 -5.53 2.08 -25.88
C ARG A 238 -6.83 1.42 -26.37
N GLU A 239 -6.74 0.20 -26.89
CA GLU A 239 -7.89 -0.53 -27.45
C GLU A 239 -8.60 -1.42 -26.42
N ILE A 240 -8.06 -1.54 -25.21
CA ILE A 240 -8.62 -2.41 -24.18
C ILE A 240 -9.67 -1.64 -23.40
N GLU A 241 -10.92 -1.68 -23.87
CA GLU A 241 -12.05 -1.09 -23.13
C GLU A 241 -12.39 -1.91 -21.88
N LYS A 242 -12.44 -3.24 -22.01
CA LYS A 242 -12.84 -4.15 -20.93
C LYS A 242 -12.28 -5.55 -21.14
N ALA A 243 -11.76 -6.16 -20.09
CA ALA A 243 -11.22 -7.52 -20.10
C ALA A 243 -11.34 -8.21 -18.75
N VAL A 244 -11.26 -9.54 -18.74
CA VAL A 244 -11.18 -10.34 -17.50
C VAL A 244 -9.74 -10.74 -17.27
N ILE A 245 -9.20 -10.37 -16.11
CA ILE A 245 -7.85 -10.72 -15.68
C ILE A 245 -7.89 -11.70 -14.52
N ARG A 246 -6.85 -12.55 -14.41
CA ARG A 246 -6.60 -13.29 -13.17
C ARG A 246 -5.92 -12.35 -12.18
N LEU A 247 -6.52 -12.18 -11.02
CA LEU A 247 -6.02 -11.28 -9.98
C LEU A 247 -5.98 -12.04 -8.65
N GLY A 248 -4.78 -12.30 -8.16
CA GLY A 248 -4.56 -13.12 -6.96
C GLY A 248 -4.26 -14.59 -7.27
N GLY A 249 -4.26 -15.40 -6.21
CA GLY A 249 -4.05 -16.85 -6.23
C GLY A 249 -5.32 -17.63 -6.55
N GLU A 250 -5.20 -18.96 -6.61
CA GLU A 250 -6.29 -19.93 -6.75
C GLU A 250 -7.28 -19.70 -7.91
N GLY A 251 -6.87 -18.91 -8.91
CA GLY A 251 -7.65 -18.67 -10.13
C GLY A 251 -8.70 -17.56 -10.03
N HIS A 252 -8.69 -16.77 -8.95
CA HIS A 252 -9.57 -15.61 -8.78
C HIS A 252 -9.41 -14.57 -9.88
N ARG A 253 -10.49 -13.84 -10.16
CA ARG A 253 -10.60 -12.97 -11.34
C ARG A 253 -11.20 -11.62 -11.00
N ALA A 254 -10.81 -10.62 -11.79
CA ALA A 254 -11.40 -9.31 -11.78
C ALA A 254 -11.73 -8.86 -13.21
N ILE A 255 -12.73 -8.01 -13.35
CA ILE A 255 -12.98 -7.26 -14.58
C ILE A 255 -12.11 -6.02 -14.53
N ALA A 256 -11.19 -5.89 -15.48
CA ALA A 256 -10.49 -4.65 -15.77
C ALA A 256 -11.31 -3.86 -16.79
N SER A 257 -11.73 -2.65 -16.44
CA SER A 257 -12.43 -1.74 -17.36
C SER A 257 -11.63 -0.44 -17.45
N GLN A 258 -11.39 0.04 -18.67
CA GLN A 258 -10.77 1.34 -18.85
C GLN A 258 -11.71 2.42 -18.32
N ILE A 259 -11.15 3.38 -17.60
CA ILE A 259 -11.87 4.50 -17.02
C ILE A 259 -11.19 5.81 -17.38
N SER A 260 -11.92 6.92 -17.26
CA SER A 260 -11.28 8.23 -17.20
C SER A 260 -10.38 8.34 -15.97
N THR A 261 -9.53 9.37 -15.94
CA THR A 261 -8.73 9.70 -14.76
C THR A 261 -9.57 9.62 -13.48
N PRO A 262 -9.11 8.92 -12.43
CA PRO A 262 -9.89 8.71 -11.23
C PRO A 262 -10.26 10.03 -10.57
N LYS A 263 -11.43 10.11 -9.95
CA LYS A 263 -11.86 11.32 -9.24
C LYS A 263 -10.80 11.73 -8.21
N HIS A 264 -10.55 13.03 -8.11
CA HIS A 264 -9.55 13.67 -7.24
C HIS A 264 -8.08 13.40 -7.57
N TRP A 265 -7.75 12.48 -8.49
CA TRP A 265 -6.36 12.20 -8.85
C TRP A 265 -5.60 13.45 -9.33
N GLN A 266 -6.23 14.26 -10.20
CA GLN A 266 -5.62 15.49 -10.71
C GLN A 266 -5.24 16.47 -9.59
N ALA A 267 -6.02 16.51 -8.50
CA ALA A 267 -5.75 17.38 -7.36
C ALA A 267 -4.54 16.93 -6.52
N LEU A 268 -4.11 15.66 -6.65
CA LEU A 268 -2.90 15.15 -6.00
C LEU A 268 -1.63 15.37 -6.82
N GLN A 269 -1.73 15.56 -8.13
CA GLN A 269 -0.57 15.72 -9.02
C GLN A 269 0.39 16.86 -8.62
N PRO A 270 -0.09 18.05 -8.20
CA PRO A 270 0.79 19.14 -7.76
C PRO A 270 1.72 18.77 -6.60
N PHE A 271 1.37 17.76 -5.80
CA PHE A 271 2.14 17.33 -4.64
C PHE A 271 3.16 16.23 -4.97
N THR A 272 3.25 15.74 -6.21
CA THR A 272 4.26 14.73 -6.59
C THR A 272 5.70 15.25 -6.59
N LYS A 273 5.87 16.58 -6.55
CA LYS A 273 7.15 17.26 -6.45
C LYS A 273 7.06 18.28 -5.30
N PRO A 274 8.14 18.49 -4.54
CA PRO A 274 8.11 19.47 -3.46
C PRO A 274 8.06 20.89 -4.03
N GLN A 275 7.24 21.74 -3.41
CA GLN A 275 7.23 23.18 -3.62
C GLN A 275 8.23 23.79 -2.63
N GLN A 276 9.44 24.10 -3.12
CA GLN A 276 10.66 24.26 -2.32
C GLN A 276 10.56 25.20 -1.09
N ALA A 277 9.70 26.23 -1.13
CA ALA A 277 9.63 27.23 -0.07
C ALA A 277 8.67 26.90 1.10
N GLN A 278 7.75 25.94 0.95
CA GLN A 278 6.70 25.66 1.95
C GLN A 278 6.55 24.17 2.30
N THR A 279 7.35 23.32 1.67
CA THR A 279 7.23 21.87 1.83
C THR A 279 8.07 21.39 3.01
N HIS A 280 7.40 20.89 4.04
CA HIS A 280 8.02 20.37 5.27
C HIS A 280 7.54 18.96 5.63
N SER A 281 6.83 18.29 4.73
CA SER A 281 6.34 16.92 4.96
C SER A 281 6.31 16.06 3.71
N ALA A 282 6.41 14.75 3.91
CA ALA A 282 6.24 13.74 2.87
C ALA A 282 5.25 12.66 3.33
N TYR A 283 4.23 12.41 2.52
CA TYR A 283 3.28 11.32 2.63
C TYR A 283 3.67 10.18 1.68
N VAL A 284 3.77 8.96 2.19
CA VAL A 284 4.06 7.76 1.38
C VAL A 284 2.78 7.27 0.71
N LEU A 285 2.72 7.38 -0.62
CA LEU A 285 1.57 6.99 -1.43
C LEU A 285 1.57 5.49 -1.77
N THR A 286 2.73 4.91 -2.03
CA THR A 286 2.90 3.50 -2.38
C THR A 286 3.99 2.87 -1.51
N PRO A 287 3.97 1.55 -1.27
CA PRO A 287 4.97 0.90 -0.42
C PRO A 287 6.39 1.24 -0.87
N GLY A 288 7.26 1.66 0.05
CA GLY A 288 8.63 2.07 -0.25
C GLY A 288 9.68 1.18 0.40
N LEU A 289 10.94 1.32 -0.02
CA LEU A 289 12.09 0.63 0.56
C LEU A 289 13.07 1.65 1.11
N ALA A 290 13.00 1.90 2.42
CA ALA A 290 13.90 2.77 3.13
C ALA A 290 15.15 2.00 3.55
N GLN A 291 16.24 2.12 2.78
CA GLN A 291 17.51 1.50 3.09
C GLN A 291 18.18 2.21 4.27
N THR A 292 18.41 1.53 5.40
CA THR A 292 18.87 2.16 6.66
C THR A 292 20.38 2.33 6.75
N HIS A 293 21.15 1.54 6.00
CA HIS A 293 22.61 1.64 5.95
C HIS A 293 23.10 1.69 4.50
N ALA A 294 24.05 2.57 4.23
CA ALA A 294 24.73 2.63 2.93
C ALA A 294 25.28 1.24 2.56
N ASN A 295 25.03 0.82 1.31
CA ASN A 295 25.55 -0.42 0.73
C ASN A 295 25.14 -1.75 1.41
N GLN A 296 24.21 -1.74 2.38
CA GLN A 296 23.67 -2.96 2.97
C GLN A 296 22.17 -3.10 2.67
N PRO A 297 21.66 -4.31 2.35
CA PRO A 297 20.25 -4.56 2.06
C PRO A 297 19.41 -4.65 3.34
N LEU A 298 19.61 -3.70 4.26
CA LEU A 298 18.83 -3.55 5.49
C LEU A 298 17.79 -2.44 5.28
N TYR A 299 16.54 -2.76 5.59
CA TYR A 299 15.40 -1.89 5.33
C TYR A 299 14.62 -1.61 6.61
N GLY A 300 14.21 -0.35 6.80
CA GLY A 300 13.52 0.13 7.98
C GLY A 300 12.43 1.13 7.64
N LEU A 301 12.17 2.08 8.55
CA LEU A 301 11.19 3.15 8.32
C LEU A 301 11.81 4.43 7.75
N CYS A 302 13.06 4.74 8.09
CA CYS A 302 13.73 5.96 7.62
C CYS A 302 14.95 5.57 6.78
N PRO A 303 15.09 6.10 5.55
CA PRO A 303 16.28 5.84 4.75
C PRO A 303 17.49 6.55 5.35
N HIS A 304 18.68 6.02 5.07
CA HIS A 304 19.93 6.55 5.59
C HIS A 304 20.12 8.02 5.21
N ASP A 305 19.87 8.33 3.94
CA ASP A 305 20.10 9.64 3.32
C ASP A 305 19.22 10.77 3.89
N TRP A 306 18.22 10.45 4.70
CA TRP A 306 17.32 11.44 5.30
C TRP A 306 17.68 11.75 6.76
N SER A 307 18.66 11.06 7.35
CA SER A 307 18.94 11.13 8.79
C SER A 307 19.11 12.55 9.33
N ASP A 308 19.69 13.43 8.53
CA ASP A 308 20.08 14.76 8.98
C ASP A 308 18.97 15.79 8.80
N THR A 309 17.96 15.47 7.99
CA THR A 309 16.87 16.39 7.59
C THR A 309 15.51 16.02 8.19
N VAL A 310 15.30 14.73 8.48
CA VAL A 310 14.03 14.25 9.05
C VAL A 310 13.98 14.50 10.56
N LYS A 311 12.90 15.16 11.01
CA LYS A 311 12.64 15.47 12.43
C LYS A 311 11.62 14.57 13.07
N GLY A 312 10.86 13.84 12.28
CA GLY A 312 9.84 12.95 12.81
C GLY A 312 9.28 12.02 11.74
N CYS A 313 8.82 10.86 12.18
CA CYS A 313 8.19 9.86 11.33
C CYS A 313 7.00 9.26 12.07
N ALA A 314 5.82 9.30 11.45
CA ALA A 314 4.64 8.59 11.90
C ALA A 314 4.34 7.47 10.91
N SER A 315 4.34 6.23 11.38
CA SER A 315 4.14 5.04 10.55
C SER A 315 3.46 3.91 11.34
N ASP A 316 3.06 2.87 10.63
CA ASP A 316 2.65 1.58 11.20
C ASP A 316 3.80 0.56 11.08
N LYS A 317 3.53 -0.70 11.41
CA LYS A 317 4.49 -1.80 11.21
C LYS A 317 4.84 -1.94 9.73
N GLN A 318 6.11 -2.24 9.44
CA GLN A 318 6.56 -2.48 8.08
C GLN A 318 5.83 -3.65 7.42
N LEU A 319 5.59 -3.53 6.12
CA LEU A 319 4.99 -4.59 5.32
C LEU A 319 6.09 -5.59 4.94
N LEU A 320 6.04 -6.79 5.51
CA LEU A 320 6.97 -7.86 5.14
C LEU A 320 6.46 -8.57 3.89
N TRP A 321 7.22 -8.49 2.81
CA TRP A 321 6.86 -9.16 1.57
C TRP A 321 8.06 -9.77 0.85
N GLY A 322 7.91 -11.03 0.43
CA GLY A 322 8.79 -11.72 -0.51
C GLY A 322 7.91 -12.49 -1.49
N GLY A 323 8.01 -12.21 -2.78
CA GLY A 323 7.22 -12.95 -3.76
C GLY A 323 7.72 -14.38 -3.96
N VAL A 324 7.02 -15.11 -4.82
CA VAL A 324 7.47 -16.40 -5.36
C VAL A 324 7.88 -16.22 -6.82
N ARG A 325 8.86 -17.00 -7.28
CA ARG A 325 9.34 -16.97 -8.66
C ARG A 325 9.64 -18.38 -9.14
N LYS A 326 9.28 -18.70 -10.39
CA LYS A 326 9.82 -19.90 -11.06
C LYS A 326 11.25 -19.61 -11.52
N VAL A 327 12.20 -20.35 -10.97
CA VAL A 327 13.62 -20.25 -11.31
C VAL A 327 13.97 -21.48 -12.15
N TRP A 328 14.48 -21.23 -13.35
CA TRP A 328 14.98 -22.30 -14.21
C TRP A 328 16.41 -22.65 -13.79
N ARG A 329 16.60 -23.82 -13.17
CA ARG A 329 17.93 -24.31 -12.80
C ARG A 329 18.35 -25.45 -13.71
N ARG A 330 19.67 -25.50 -13.98
CA ARG A 330 20.27 -26.64 -14.68
C ARG A 330 20.27 -27.83 -13.73
N ARG A 331 19.65 -28.92 -14.16
CA ARG A 331 19.59 -30.15 -13.36
C ARG A 331 20.71 -31.13 -13.74
N ASN A 332 21.17 -31.07 -14.98
CA ASN A 332 22.15 -31.99 -15.53
C ASN A 332 23.43 -31.23 -15.99
N PRO A 333 24.61 -31.52 -15.41
CA PRO A 333 25.88 -30.97 -15.88
C PRO A 333 26.22 -31.36 -17.33
N ASP A 334 25.76 -32.54 -17.76
CA ASP A 334 26.12 -33.15 -19.04
C ASP A 334 25.15 -32.79 -20.18
N ASN A 335 24.00 -32.20 -19.86
CA ASN A 335 23.04 -31.70 -20.86
C ASN A 335 22.65 -30.23 -20.55
N PRO A 336 23.38 -29.24 -21.11
CA PRO A 336 23.22 -27.84 -20.77
C PRO A 336 21.87 -27.21 -21.16
N ASP A 337 21.07 -27.90 -21.98
CA ASP A 337 19.75 -27.47 -22.44
C ASP A 337 18.60 -28.01 -21.58
N GLU A 338 18.87 -28.98 -20.71
CA GLU A 338 17.85 -29.52 -19.81
C GLU A 338 17.68 -28.65 -18.57
N ARG A 339 16.76 -27.67 -18.66
CA ARG A 339 16.34 -26.82 -17.54
C ARG A 339 14.97 -27.24 -17.05
N SER A 340 14.85 -27.53 -15.76
CA SER A 340 13.55 -27.73 -15.12
C SER A 340 13.15 -26.49 -14.34
N PRO A 341 11.86 -26.10 -14.35
CA PRO A 341 11.39 -25.00 -13.52
C PRO A 341 11.35 -25.44 -12.05
N GLU A 342 12.06 -24.75 -11.19
CA GLU A 342 12.04 -24.95 -9.74
C GLU A 342 11.32 -23.76 -9.07
N PHE A 343 10.61 -24.03 -7.98
CA PHE A 343 10.03 -22.99 -7.14
C PHE A 343 11.15 -22.26 -6.37
N GLY A 344 11.19 -20.94 -6.48
CA GLY A 344 12.13 -20.08 -5.76
C GLY A 344 11.40 -19.00 -4.97
N LEU A 345 11.93 -18.69 -3.79
CA LEU A 345 11.45 -17.57 -2.98
C LEU A 345 12.24 -16.30 -3.35
N LEU A 346 11.56 -15.18 -3.47
CA LEU A 346 12.21 -13.88 -3.53
C LEU A 346 12.62 -13.45 -2.11
N PRO A 347 13.72 -12.68 -1.96
CA PRO A 347 14.11 -12.14 -0.67
C PRO A 347 12.96 -11.36 -0.03
N GLN A 348 12.64 -11.67 1.23
CA GLN A 348 11.69 -10.89 2.01
C GLN A 348 12.30 -9.53 2.33
N ARG A 349 11.49 -8.48 2.19
CA ARG A 349 11.89 -7.10 2.50
C ARG A 349 10.85 -6.46 3.39
N ALA A 350 11.31 -5.56 4.24
CA ALA A 350 10.47 -4.68 5.03
C ALA A 350 10.20 -3.41 4.22
N PHE A 351 8.96 -3.24 3.77
CA PHE A 351 8.52 -2.04 3.08
C PHE A 351 7.92 -1.05 4.05
N VAL A 352 8.19 0.24 3.82
CA VAL A 352 7.47 1.33 4.47
C VAL A 352 6.02 1.33 3.97
N PRO A 353 5.01 1.26 4.87
CA PRO A 353 3.62 1.21 4.45
C PRO A 353 3.13 2.57 3.91
N PRO A 354 2.18 2.57 2.97
CA PRO A 354 1.43 3.75 2.59
C PRO A 354 0.77 4.43 3.80
N GLY A 355 0.60 5.74 3.73
CA GLY A 355 0.10 6.55 4.84
C GLY A 355 1.18 7.03 5.79
N THR A 356 2.40 6.46 5.73
CA THR A 356 3.55 6.94 6.51
C THR A 356 3.80 8.41 6.20
N VAL A 357 4.06 9.20 7.25
CA VAL A 357 4.34 10.63 7.14
C VAL A 357 5.70 10.94 7.74
N TYR A 358 6.52 11.68 7.01
CA TYR A 358 7.77 12.25 7.49
C TYR A 358 7.62 13.76 7.66
N ALA A 359 8.17 14.30 8.74
CA ALA A 359 8.33 15.73 8.97
C ALA A 359 9.81 16.10 8.76
N PHE A 360 10.04 17.19 8.03
CA PHE A 360 11.37 17.66 7.68
C PHE A 360 11.60 19.08 8.15
N GLU A 361 12.82 19.37 8.58
CA GLU A 361 13.29 20.75 8.74
C GLU A 361 13.61 21.36 7.36
N GLU A 362 14.38 20.62 6.58
CA GLU A 362 14.76 20.96 5.19
C GLU A 362 14.50 19.77 4.27
N LEU A 363 14.30 20.01 2.98
CA LEU A 363 14.07 18.92 2.03
C LEU A 363 15.32 18.04 1.87
N PRO A 364 15.18 16.71 1.91
CA PRO A 364 16.30 15.82 1.68
C PRO A 364 16.78 15.92 0.22
N GLN A 365 18.07 15.67 0.01
CA GLN A 365 18.65 15.63 -1.34
C GLN A 365 18.01 14.53 -2.19
N THR A 366 17.87 13.33 -1.63
CA THR A 366 17.16 12.22 -2.27
C THR A 366 15.67 12.31 -1.93
N GLN A 367 14.81 12.50 -2.93
CA GLN A 367 13.36 12.66 -2.75
C GLN A 367 12.57 11.37 -3.05
N GLN A 368 13.23 10.22 -2.93
CA GLN A 368 12.67 8.90 -3.23
C GLN A 368 12.84 7.97 -2.04
N LEU A 369 11.86 7.09 -1.82
CA LEU A 369 11.92 6.05 -0.80
C LEU A 369 12.33 4.71 -1.41
N LEU A 370 13.47 4.70 -2.09
CA LEU A 370 14.03 3.54 -2.77
C LEU A 370 15.54 3.45 -2.52
N PRO A 371 16.13 2.23 -2.53
CA PRO A 371 17.56 2.06 -2.40
C PRO A 371 18.31 2.68 -3.59
N THR A 372 19.38 3.40 -3.31
CA THR A 372 20.19 4.08 -4.33
C THR A 372 20.94 3.09 -5.23
N ASP A 373 21.55 2.07 -4.63
CA ASP A 373 22.36 1.07 -5.32
C ASP A 373 21.72 -0.32 -5.28
N SER A 374 20.72 -0.55 -6.14
CA SER A 374 20.07 -1.86 -6.28
C SER A 374 19.92 -2.29 -7.74
N LYS A 375 20.30 -3.54 -8.04
CA LYS A 375 20.03 -4.19 -9.33
C LYS A 375 18.54 -4.27 -9.70
N GLN A 376 17.65 -4.04 -8.73
CA GLN A 376 16.20 -4.07 -8.91
C GLN A 376 15.57 -2.67 -8.84
N ARG A 377 16.39 -1.61 -8.74
CA ARG A 377 15.92 -0.22 -8.63
C ARG A 377 14.98 0.16 -9.77
N GLU A 378 15.40 -0.09 -11.00
CA GLU A 378 14.60 0.17 -12.21
C GLU A 378 13.21 -0.47 -12.13
N MET A 379 13.12 -1.72 -11.67
CA MET A 379 11.84 -2.41 -11.47
C MET A 379 10.99 -1.73 -10.39
N PHE A 380 11.58 -1.25 -9.29
CA PHE A 380 10.82 -0.55 -8.26
C PHE A 380 10.34 0.82 -8.75
N GLU A 381 11.16 1.52 -9.53
CA GLU A 381 10.83 2.82 -10.12
C GLU A 381 9.69 2.69 -11.13
N THR A 382 9.75 1.73 -12.06
CA THR A 382 8.68 1.52 -13.05
C THR A 382 7.38 1.10 -12.39
N LEU A 383 7.43 0.35 -11.30
CA LEU A 383 6.25 -0.03 -10.52
C LEU A 383 5.82 1.03 -9.49
N ASN A 384 6.43 2.22 -9.53
CA ASN A 384 6.19 3.34 -8.63
C ASN A 384 6.20 2.93 -7.15
N TYR A 385 7.11 2.04 -6.73
CA TYR A 385 7.37 1.83 -5.30
C TYR A 385 8.01 3.08 -4.69
N GLY A 386 7.72 3.35 -3.42
CA GLY A 386 8.28 4.48 -2.69
C GLY A 386 7.87 5.84 -3.24
N LYS A 387 6.70 5.91 -3.90
CA LYS A 387 6.15 7.17 -4.41
C LYS A 387 5.67 8.01 -3.23
N ILE A 388 6.08 9.27 -3.22
CA ILE A 388 5.82 10.23 -2.17
C ILE A 388 4.98 11.37 -2.72
N LEU A 389 4.09 11.89 -1.88
CA LEU A 389 3.44 13.19 -2.06
C LEU A 389 4.00 14.17 -1.02
N TRP A 390 4.44 15.33 -1.47
CA TRP A 390 5.08 16.37 -0.70
C TRP A 390 4.04 17.37 -0.24
N GLY A 391 4.00 17.66 1.07
CA GLY A 391 2.96 18.50 1.67
C GLY A 391 3.50 19.63 2.52
N ILE A 392 2.64 20.59 2.78
CA ILE A 392 2.86 21.68 3.72
C ILE A 392 2.51 21.17 5.12
N ARG A 393 3.39 21.46 6.09
CA ARG A 393 3.11 21.24 7.51
C ARG A 393 2.76 22.61 8.13
N PRO A 394 1.60 22.76 8.78
CA PRO A 394 1.31 23.97 9.53
C PRO A 394 2.34 24.11 10.66
N VAL A 395 2.89 25.33 10.80
CA VAL A 395 3.89 25.70 11.82
C VAL A 395 3.23 25.91 13.16
#